data_AF-A0A966EFS0-F1
#
_entry.id   AF-A0A966EFS0-F1
#
_cell.length_a   1.000
_cell.length_b   1.000
_cell.length_c   1.000
_cell.angle_alpha   90.00
_cell.angle_beta   90.00
_cell.angle_gamma   90.00
#
_symmetry.space_group_name_H-M   'P 1'
#
loop_
_entity.id
_entity.type
_entity.pdbx_description
1 polymer ?
#
loop_
_entity_poly.entity_id
_entity_poly.type
_entity_poly.pdbx_seq_one_letter_code
_entity_poly.pdbx_strand_id
1 'polypeptide(L)'
;MPVLLHTDILIFLLLAAVVAFALFARRREHLRAPWRQVGRSSIAMASLVVLGVYLSVGLLDSMHYRPSLPASEQGEAGGYSTEVLSVFDLLVTHLREMEEKTYSAPFAARLFVKETVEAADGAAERIYPRLVHGASHLENPERDRSADILATGTRAAFGGLVLWLGLSTLIIGLLARRRRCRLADAAAEILRNDTEFRWRPALLMMGACVMVICIVMALSFDYHVLGTDKVGEDVLYQTLKSVRTGLVIGTLTTLVMLPFAILLGIMAG
;
A
#
# COMPACT_ATOMS: atom_id res chain seq x y z
N MET A 1 -3.55 23.23 5.18
CA MET A 1 -4.24 23.61 3.92
C MET A 1 -4.02 22.56 2.85
N PRO A 2 -5.03 22.14 2.08
CA PRO A 2 -4.84 21.20 0.98
C PRO A 2 -3.98 21.83 -0.12
N VAL A 3 -3.07 21.06 -0.70
CA VAL A 3 -2.22 21.48 -1.82
C VAL A 3 -2.54 20.57 -2.99
N LEU A 4 -2.84 21.14 -4.15
CA LEU A 4 -3.09 20.37 -5.36
C LEU A 4 -1.84 20.49 -6.25
N LEU A 5 -1.06 19.42 -6.35
CA LEU A 5 0.02 19.36 -7.32
C LEU A 5 -0.56 19.07 -8.72
N HIS A 6 0.11 19.53 -9.77
CA HIS A 6 -0.32 19.28 -11.16
C HIS A 6 -0.47 17.77 -11.45
N THR A 7 0.44 16.97 -10.91
CA THR A 7 0.39 15.50 -10.98
C THR A 7 -0.85 14.92 -10.28
N ASP A 8 -1.31 15.51 -9.18
CA ASP A 8 -2.52 15.06 -8.48
C ASP A 8 -3.75 15.33 -9.35
N ILE A 9 -3.83 16.54 -9.91
CA ILE A 9 -4.94 16.93 -10.79
C ILE A 9 -5.05 15.95 -11.96
N LEU A 10 -3.91 15.58 -12.57
CA LEU A 10 -3.88 14.60 -13.65
C LEU A 10 -4.42 13.23 -13.21
N ILE A 11 -4.00 12.73 -12.05
CA ILE A 11 -4.46 11.43 -11.51
C ILE A 11 -5.97 11.48 -11.24
N PHE A 12 -6.47 12.53 -10.60
CA PHE A 12 -7.90 12.68 -10.30
C PHE A 12 -8.73 12.87 -11.57
N LEU A 13 -8.24 13.59 -12.57
CA LEU A 13 -8.89 13.74 -13.87
C LEU A 13 -8.96 12.39 -14.60
N LEU A 14 -7.86 11.64 -14.63
CA LEU A 14 -7.83 10.30 -15.22
C LEU A 14 -8.82 9.37 -14.51
N LEU A 15 -8.81 9.37 -13.17
CA LEU A 15 -9.77 8.60 -12.39
C LEU A 15 -11.22 9.00 -12.70
N ALA A 16 -11.50 10.31 -12.76
CA ALA A 16 -12.83 10.82 -13.10
C ALA A 16 -13.25 10.39 -14.52
N ALA A 17 -12.34 10.42 -15.49
CA ALA A 17 -12.58 9.96 -16.85
C ALA A 17 -12.88 8.45 -16.90
N VAL A 18 -12.13 7.63 -16.16
CA VAL A 18 -12.37 6.18 -16.03
C VAL A 18 -13.73 5.90 -15.38
N VAL A 19 -14.07 6.61 -14.31
CA VAL A 19 -15.37 6.47 -13.64
C VAL A 19 -16.52 6.91 -14.56
N ALA A 20 -16.37 8.04 -15.25
CA ALA A 20 -17.36 8.52 -16.22
C ALA A 20 -17.55 7.52 -17.36
N PHE A 21 -16.45 6.98 -17.91
CA PHE A 21 -16.50 5.92 -18.92
C PHE A 21 -17.17 4.66 -18.39
N ALA A 22 -16.88 4.23 -17.16
CA ALA A 22 -17.52 3.07 -16.54
C ALA A 22 -19.03 3.29 -16.36
N LEU A 23 -19.47 4.47 -15.90
CA LEU A 23 -20.88 4.82 -15.75
C LEU A 23 -21.60 4.87 -17.11
N PHE A 24 -20.95 5.41 -18.13
CA PHE A 24 -21.44 5.44 -19.50
C PHE A 24 -21.56 4.02 -20.09
N ALA A 25 -20.50 3.21 -19.95
CA ALA A 25 -20.46 1.82 -20.41
C ALA A 25 -21.53 0.97 -19.73
N ARG A 26 -21.82 1.21 -18.44
CA ARG A 26 -22.88 0.48 -17.70
C ARG A 26 -24.27 0.62 -18.30
N ARG A 27 -24.53 1.63 -19.14
CA ARG A 27 -25.83 1.83 -19.81
C ARG A 27 -25.89 1.17 -21.21
N ARG A 28 -24.77 0.72 -21.77
CA ARG A 28 -24.69 0.19 -23.14
C ARG A 28 -24.22 -1.27 -23.16
N GLU A 29 -25.07 -2.21 -23.58
CA GLU A 29 -24.74 -3.65 -23.51
C GLU A 29 -23.47 -4.03 -24.29
N HIS A 30 -23.23 -3.43 -25.46
CA HIS A 30 -22.02 -3.70 -26.26
C HIS A 30 -20.72 -3.29 -25.53
N LEU A 31 -20.75 -2.24 -24.71
CA LEU A 31 -19.58 -1.85 -23.91
C LEU A 31 -19.42 -2.72 -22.66
N ARG A 32 -20.50 -3.35 -22.15
CA ARG A 32 -20.45 -4.21 -20.96
C ARG A 32 -19.98 -5.62 -21.25
N ALA A 33 -20.22 -6.12 -22.46
CA ALA A 33 -19.88 -7.49 -22.83
C ALA A 33 -18.38 -7.83 -22.61
N PRO A 34 -17.40 -6.98 -23.00
CA PRO A 34 -15.99 -7.22 -22.69
C PRO A 34 -15.69 -7.24 -21.18
N TRP A 35 -16.31 -6.37 -20.39
CA TRP A 35 -16.11 -6.35 -18.93
C TRP A 35 -16.70 -7.57 -18.23
N ARG A 36 -17.77 -8.17 -18.78
CA ARG A 36 -18.29 -9.45 -18.32
C ARG A 36 -17.29 -10.60 -18.57
N GLN A 37 -16.55 -10.55 -19.68
CA GLN A 37 -15.46 -11.49 -19.96
C GLN A 37 -14.35 -11.39 -18.90
N VAL A 38 -13.91 -10.15 -18.58
CA VAL A 38 -12.92 -9.88 -17.53
C VAL A 38 -13.40 -10.45 -16.20
N GLY A 39 -14.64 -10.17 -15.83
CA GLY A 39 -15.20 -10.63 -14.57
C GLY A 39 -15.43 -12.15 -14.48
N ARG A 40 -15.46 -12.86 -15.62
CA ARG A 40 -15.50 -14.33 -15.69
C ARG A 40 -14.11 -14.97 -15.62
N SER A 41 -13.03 -14.20 -15.77
CA SER A 41 -11.66 -14.71 -15.69
C SER A 41 -11.14 -14.67 -14.25
N SER A 42 -10.66 -15.81 -13.76
CA SER A 42 -10.06 -15.91 -12.41
C SER A 42 -8.84 -15.01 -12.27
N ILE A 43 -7.98 -14.97 -13.29
CA ILE A 43 -6.74 -14.19 -13.30
C ILE A 43 -7.08 -12.70 -13.28
N ALA A 44 -7.99 -12.26 -14.15
CA ALA A 44 -8.34 -10.85 -14.24
C ALA A 44 -8.99 -10.33 -12.95
N MET A 45 -9.83 -11.13 -12.31
CA MET A 45 -10.42 -10.78 -11.01
C MET A 45 -9.38 -10.70 -9.88
N ALA A 46 -8.37 -11.57 -9.88
CA ALA A 46 -7.26 -11.49 -8.93
C ALA A 46 -6.38 -10.24 -9.20
N SER A 47 -6.04 -9.98 -10.46
CA SER A 47 -5.29 -8.79 -10.87
C SER A 47 -6.03 -7.50 -10.53
N LEU A 48 -7.37 -7.48 -10.65
CA LEU A 48 -8.20 -6.32 -10.28
C LEU A 48 -8.05 -5.97 -8.79
N VAL A 49 -7.91 -6.96 -7.91
CA VAL A 49 -7.68 -6.74 -6.47
C VAL A 49 -6.33 -6.09 -6.24
N VAL A 50 -5.26 -6.62 -6.85
CA VAL A 50 -3.90 -6.06 -6.75
C VAL A 50 -3.87 -4.63 -7.28
N LEU A 51 -4.47 -4.39 -8.44
CA LEU A 51 -4.59 -3.05 -9.01
C LEU A 51 -5.40 -2.11 -8.10
N GLY A 52 -6.43 -2.62 -7.43
CA GLY A 52 -7.21 -1.87 -6.44
C GLY A 52 -6.38 -1.44 -5.24
N VAL A 53 -5.46 -2.29 -4.76
CA VAL A 53 -4.50 -1.93 -3.69
C VAL A 53 -3.56 -0.83 -4.17
N TYR A 54 -2.95 -0.99 -5.35
CA TYR A 54 -2.07 0.03 -5.94
C TYR A 54 -2.77 1.37 -6.15
N LEU A 55 -4.00 1.33 -6.66
CA LEU A 55 -4.81 2.53 -6.86
C LEU A 55 -5.14 3.19 -5.52
N SER A 56 -5.46 2.41 -4.48
CA SER A 56 -5.77 2.94 -3.16
C SER A 56 -4.56 3.65 -2.53
N VAL A 57 -3.38 3.02 -2.59
CA VAL A 57 -2.11 3.64 -2.13
C VAL A 57 -1.81 4.90 -2.92
N GLY A 58 -1.87 4.83 -4.26
CA GLY A 58 -1.60 5.99 -5.13
C GLY A 58 -2.57 7.15 -4.92
N LEU A 59 -3.86 6.88 -4.64
CA LEU A 59 -4.84 7.92 -4.34
C LEU A 59 -4.60 8.58 -2.98
N LEU A 60 -4.31 7.79 -1.95
CA LEU A 60 -3.96 8.33 -0.63
C LEU A 60 -2.69 9.18 -0.70
N ASP A 61 -1.70 8.74 -1.50
CA ASP A 61 -0.47 9.49 -1.70
C ASP A 61 -0.64 10.74 -2.59
N SER A 62 -1.71 10.81 -3.39
CA SER A 62 -2.03 12.00 -4.21
C SER A 62 -2.79 13.08 -3.43
N MET A 63 -3.27 12.78 -2.23
CA MET A 63 -3.99 13.74 -1.39
C MET A 63 -3.00 14.51 -0.51
N HIS A 64 -2.51 15.66 -0.98
CA HIS A 64 -1.53 16.46 -0.25
C HIS A 64 -2.17 17.55 0.61
N TYR A 65 -1.59 17.77 1.78
CA TYR A 65 -1.93 18.86 2.67
C TYR A 65 -0.69 19.36 3.42
N ARG A 66 -0.75 20.61 3.87
CA ARG A 66 0.22 21.19 4.81
C ARG A 66 -0.38 21.19 6.22
N PRO A 67 0.26 20.54 7.21
CA PRO A 67 -0.19 20.58 8.59
C PRO A 67 -0.07 22.02 9.14
N SER A 68 -0.99 22.40 10.03
CA SER A 68 -0.90 23.64 10.79
C SER A 68 0.09 23.47 11.93
N LEU A 69 1.02 24.41 12.09
CA LEU A 69 1.91 24.44 13.25
C LEU A 69 1.08 24.78 14.49
N PRO A 70 1.39 24.19 15.66
CA PRO A 70 0.76 24.59 16.91
C PRO A 70 0.96 26.10 17.09
N ALA A 71 -0.07 26.79 17.59
CA ALA A 71 0.03 28.21 17.89
C ALA A 71 1.18 28.42 18.87
N SER A 72 2.11 29.33 18.53
CA SER A 72 3.14 29.79 19.45
C SER A 72 2.47 30.29 20.73
N GLU A 73 3.11 30.12 21.89
CA GLU A 73 2.57 30.52 23.22
C GLU A 73 2.11 32.00 23.32
N GLN A 74 2.39 32.81 22.30
CA GLN A 74 2.02 34.23 22.17
C GLN A 74 0.71 34.50 21.40
N GLY A 75 -0.09 33.48 21.08
CA GLY A 75 -1.47 33.70 20.58
C GLY A 75 -1.60 34.14 19.11
N GLU A 76 -0.52 34.03 18.33
CA GLU A 76 -0.61 34.14 16.87
C GLU A 76 -1.11 32.82 16.27
N ALA A 77 -2.08 32.91 15.35
CA ALA A 77 -2.59 31.74 14.64
C ALA A 77 -1.42 31.03 13.93
N GLY A 78 -1.12 29.81 14.37
CA GLY A 78 0.03 29.04 13.89
C GLY A 78 0.06 28.94 12.36
N GLY A 79 1.20 29.32 11.77
CA GLY A 79 1.43 29.22 10.33
C GLY A 79 1.34 27.77 9.83
N TYR A 80 1.29 27.57 8.51
CA TYR A 80 1.37 26.22 7.93
C TYR A 80 2.83 25.78 7.82
N SER A 81 3.09 24.49 8.05
CA SER A 81 4.41 23.90 7.76
C SER A 81 4.78 24.06 6.28
N THR A 82 6.08 24.20 6.01
CA THR A 82 6.64 24.25 4.66
C THR A 82 6.59 22.87 3.99
N GLU A 83 6.54 21.79 4.78
CA GLU A 83 6.47 20.43 4.28
C GLU A 83 5.06 20.07 3.80
N VAL A 84 5.02 19.46 2.62
CA VAL A 84 3.78 18.97 2.01
C VAL A 84 3.69 17.47 2.27
N LEU A 85 2.72 17.07 3.08
CA LEU A 85 2.50 15.68 3.46
C LEU A 85 1.30 15.12 2.70
N SER A 86 1.37 13.84 2.32
CA SER A 86 0.22 13.14 1.77
C SER A 86 -0.63 12.51 2.90
N VAL A 87 -1.90 12.18 2.62
CA VAL A 87 -2.73 11.40 3.55
C VAL A 87 -2.10 10.03 3.80
N PHE A 88 -1.42 9.47 2.81
CA PHE A 88 -0.62 8.27 2.98
C PHE A 88 0.48 8.47 4.03
N ASP A 89 1.20 9.59 4.00
CA ASP A 89 2.25 9.90 5.00
C ASP A 89 1.72 9.95 6.44
N LEU A 90 0.45 10.33 6.64
CA LEU A 90 -0.19 10.30 7.95
C LEU A 90 -0.49 8.87 8.43
N LEU A 91 -0.78 7.94 7.52
CA LEU A 91 -1.06 6.54 7.88
C LEU A 91 0.21 5.75 8.20
N VAL A 92 1.35 6.16 7.65
CA VAL A 92 2.67 5.51 7.81
C VAL A 92 3.68 6.44 8.45
N THR A 93 3.20 7.35 9.31
CA THR A 93 4.05 8.33 10.01
C THR A 93 5.17 7.65 10.81
N HIS A 94 4.92 6.46 11.37
CA HIS A 94 5.96 5.70 12.07
C HIS A 94 7.13 5.33 11.16
N LEU A 95 6.90 4.99 9.88
CA LEU A 95 7.98 4.70 8.93
C LEU A 95 8.73 5.94 8.47
N ARG A 96 8.07 7.09 8.43
CA ARG A 96 8.69 8.35 8.05
C ARG A 96 9.59 8.89 9.16
N GLU A 97 9.17 8.74 10.41
CA GLU A 97 9.87 9.35 11.56
C GLU A 97 10.97 8.45 12.14
N MET A 98 10.98 7.16 11.82
CA MET A 98 12.04 6.22 12.19
C MET A 98 13.23 6.31 11.23
N GLU A 99 13.83 7.49 11.12
CA GLU A 99 15.04 7.68 10.31
C GLU A 99 16.28 7.22 11.09
N GLU A 100 17.14 6.48 10.40
CA GLU A 100 18.39 5.98 10.95
C GLU A 100 19.57 6.80 10.43
N LYS A 101 20.78 6.53 10.92
CA LYS A 101 21.96 7.30 10.49
C LYS A 101 22.43 6.93 9.07
N THR A 102 22.27 5.67 8.68
CA THR A 102 22.73 5.15 7.39
C THR A 102 22.08 3.79 7.07
N TYR A 103 22.63 3.10 6.08
CA TYR A 103 22.16 1.81 5.59
C TYR A 103 22.01 0.76 6.70
N SER A 104 20.98 -0.05 6.54
CA SER A 104 20.74 -1.25 7.34
C SER A 104 20.22 -2.38 6.46
N ALA A 105 20.50 -3.62 6.86
CA ALA A 105 19.93 -4.79 6.20
C ALA A 105 18.47 -5.00 6.64
N PRO A 106 17.66 -5.74 5.87
CA PRO A 106 16.30 -6.11 6.28
C PRO A 106 16.28 -6.75 7.67
N PHE A 107 15.40 -6.27 8.55
CA PHE A 107 15.28 -6.71 9.95
C PHE A 107 16.59 -6.63 10.76
N ALA A 108 17.51 -5.74 10.40
CA ALA A 108 18.76 -5.57 11.14
C ALA A 108 18.52 -4.91 12.50
N ALA A 109 19.41 -5.22 13.44
CA ALA A 109 19.50 -4.57 14.75
C ALA A 109 20.79 -3.74 14.91
N ARG A 110 21.67 -3.77 13.90
CA ARG A 110 22.86 -2.92 13.81
C ARG A 110 22.96 -2.27 12.43
N LEU A 111 23.60 -1.10 12.37
CA LEU A 111 23.92 -0.41 11.11
C LEU A 111 24.86 -1.26 10.25
N PHE A 112 24.77 -1.09 8.93
CA PHE A 112 25.60 -1.82 7.98
C PHE A 112 27.04 -1.30 7.90
N VAL A 113 27.29 -0.08 8.37
CA VAL A 113 28.62 0.55 8.34
C VAL A 113 29.23 0.53 9.73
N LYS A 114 30.52 0.15 9.81
CA LYS A 114 31.25 0.19 11.09
C LYS A 114 31.64 1.61 11.45
N GLU A 115 31.36 1.99 12.68
CA GLU A 115 31.76 3.25 13.28
C GLU A 115 32.77 3.02 14.40
N THR A 116 33.64 3.99 14.60
CA THR A 116 34.56 4.00 15.73
C THR A 116 33.80 4.53 16.94
N VAL A 117 33.55 3.67 17.91
CA VAL A 117 32.92 4.03 19.18
C VAL A 117 34.00 4.01 20.25
N GLU A 118 34.03 5.02 21.10
CA GLU A 118 34.89 5.02 22.28
C GLU A 118 34.28 4.04 23.30
N ALA A 119 34.98 2.94 23.54
CA ALA A 119 34.62 2.01 24.59
C ALA A 119 34.85 2.66 25.97
N ALA A 120 34.19 2.15 27.01
CA ALA A 120 34.21 2.73 28.36
C ALA A 120 35.62 2.76 29.01
N ASP A 121 36.59 2.05 28.43
CA ASP A 121 38.01 2.01 28.75
C ASP A 121 38.86 3.02 27.95
N GLY A 122 38.24 3.86 27.11
CA GLY A 122 38.90 4.86 26.27
C GLY A 122 39.51 4.28 24.98
N ALA A 123 39.32 2.99 24.71
CA ALA A 123 39.77 2.37 23.47
C ALA A 123 38.79 2.67 22.33
N ALA A 124 39.32 3.10 21.19
CA ALA A 124 38.53 3.30 19.98
C ALA A 124 38.27 1.95 19.30
N GLU A 125 37.07 1.38 19.47
CA GLU A 125 36.70 0.12 18.84
C GLU A 125 35.80 0.37 17.62
N ARG A 126 36.13 -0.26 16.48
CA ARG A 126 35.38 -0.11 15.24
C ARG A 126 34.32 -1.21 15.12
N ILE A 127 33.12 -0.93 15.61
CA ILE A 127 31.99 -1.87 15.69
C ILE A 127 30.83 -1.46 14.77
N TYR A 128 29.87 -2.36 14.56
CA TYR A 128 28.58 -2.01 13.96
C TYR A 128 27.67 -1.45 15.06
N PRO A 129 27.41 -0.13 15.09
CA PRO A 129 26.55 0.45 16.11
C PRO A 129 25.12 -0.08 16.00
N ARG A 130 24.43 -0.14 17.15
CA ARG A 130 23.03 -0.53 17.23
C ARG A 130 22.14 0.52 16.54
N LEU A 131 21.09 0.08 15.85
CA LEU A 131 20.09 1.00 15.30
C LEU A 131 19.31 1.69 16.44
N VAL A 132 18.83 2.91 16.18
CA VAL A 132 18.08 3.70 17.17
C VAL A 132 16.65 3.19 17.28
N HIS A 133 16.04 2.86 16.14
CA HIS A 133 14.65 2.42 16.03
C HIS A 133 14.57 0.91 15.76
N GLY A 134 15.37 0.40 14.82
CA GLY A 134 15.35 -1.01 14.42
C GLY A 134 15.73 -1.98 15.55
N ALA A 135 14.80 -2.86 15.94
CA ALA A 135 14.96 -3.86 17.00
C ALA A 135 15.38 -3.25 18.35
N SER A 136 14.98 -2.00 18.61
CA SER A 136 15.33 -1.26 19.83
C SER A 136 14.71 -1.86 21.10
N HIS A 137 13.59 -2.58 20.97
CA HIS A 137 12.87 -3.24 22.07
C HIS A 137 13.56 -4.50 22.62
N LEU A 138 14.47 -5.11 21.86
CA LEU A 138 15.12 -6.37 22.26
C LEU A 138 16.39 -6.13 23.08
N GLU A 139 16.55 -6.77 24.22
CA GLU A 139 17.82 -6.71 24.97
C GLU A 139 18.95 -7.42 24.21
N ASN A 140 18.67 -8.59 23.61
CA ASN A 140 19.63 -9.38 22.83
C ASN A 140 19.12 -9.66 21.40
N PRO A 141 19.27 -8.70 20.46
CA PRO A 141 18.70 -8.81 19.13
C PRO A 141 19.21 -9.98 18.30
N GLU A 142 20.42 -10.49 18.55
CA GLU A 142 20.97 -11.61 17.77
C GLU A 142 20.28 -12.94 18.06
N ARG A 143 19.75 -13.11 19.27
CA ARG A 143 19.13 -14.37 19.70
C ARG A 143 17.60 -14.32 19.61
N ASP A 144 17.00 -13.21 20.02
CA ASP A 144 15.55 -13.14 20.27
C ASP A 144 14.76 -12.67 19.03
N ARG A 145 15.44 -12.09 18.03
CA ARG A 145 14.81 -11.51 16.84
C ARG A 145 13.97 -12.50 16.04
N SER A 146 14.43 -13.73 15.82
CA SER A 146 13.68 -14.70 15.02
C SER A 146 12.38 -15.13 15.71
N ALA A 147 12.44 -15.30 17.04
CA ALA A 147 11.28 -15.62 17.85
C ALA A 147 10.29 -14.45 17.89
N ASP A 148 10.78 -13.22 18.01
CA ASP A 148 9.93 -12.02 18.02
C ASP A 148 9.25 -11.80 16.65
N ILE A 149 10.00 -11.90 15.54
CA ILE A 149 9.43 -11.81 14.19
C ILE A 149 8.36 -12.87 13.98
N LEU A 150 8.59 -14.11 14.44
CA LEU A 150 7.60 -15.18 14.32
C LEU A 150 6.36 -14.89 15.19
N ALA A 151 6.54 -14.42 16.43
CA ALA A 151 5.44 -14.10 17.33
C ALA A 151 4.61 -12.90 16.84
N THR A 152 5.26 -11.84 16.37
CA THR A 152 4.59 -10.66 15.80
C THR A 152 3.93 -11.00 14.46
N GLY A 153 4.62 -11.75 13.60
CA GLY A 153 4.08 -12.25 12.34
C GLY A 153 2.86 -13.15 12.52
N THR A 154 2.87 -14.07 13.50
CA THR A 154 1.72 -14.96 13.78
C THR A 154 0.54 -14.21 14.37
N ARG A 155 0.76 -13.27 15.30
CA ARG A 155 -0.30 -12.39 15.82
C ARG A 155 -0.92 -11.54 14.70
N ALA A 156 -0.09 -10.94 13.86
CA ALA A 156 -0.53 -10.15 12.72
C ALA A 156 -1.26 -11.00 11.67
N ALA A 157 -0.81 -12.23 11.43
CA ALA A 157 -1.47 -13.19 10.56
C ALA A 157 -2.87 -13.55 11.08
N PHE A 158 -3.03 -13.76 12.39
CA PHE A 158 -4.33 -14.01 13.00
C PHE A 158 -5.26 -12.78 12.86
N GLY A 159 -4.75 -11.58 13.15
CA GLY A 159 -5.50 -10.33 12.95
C GLY A 159 -5.91 -10.12 11.49
N GLY A 160 -5.00 -10.38 10.54
CA GLY A 160 -5.26 -10.32 9.11
C GLY A 160 -6.31 -11.34 8.64
N LEU A 161 -6.28 -12.56 9.19
CA LEU A 161 -7.28 -13.59 8.92
C LEU A 161 -8.67 -13.15 9.39
N VAL A 162 -8.77 -12.62 10.62
CA VAL A 162 -10.04 -12.08 11.16
C VAL A 162 -10.55 -10.92 10.31
N LEU A 163 -9.69 -9.98 9.95
CA LEU A 163 -10.04 -8.85 9.09
C LEU A 163 -10.51 -9.32 7.70
N TRP A 164 -9.80 -10.27 7.09
CA TRP A 164 -10.19 -10.84 5.81
C TRP A 164 -11.54 -11.57 5.87
N LEU A 165 -11.80 -12.35 6.93
CA LEU A 165 -13.10 -12.99 7.13
C LEU A 165 -14.22 -11.94 7.32
N GLY A 166 -13.96 -10.88 8.07
CA GLY A 166 -14.89 -9.75 8.23
C GLY A 166 -15.20 -9.04 6.91
N LEU A 167 -14.18 -8.70 6.12
CA LEU A 167 -14.35 -8.08 4.80
C LEU A 167 -15.06 -9.02 3.81
N SER A 168 -14.70 -10.30 3.81
CA SER A 168 -15.31 -11.30 2.94
C SER A 168 -16.78 -11.50 3.26
N THR A 169 -17.12 -11.64 4.55
CA THR A 169 -18.53 -11.75 4.99
C THR A 169 -19.32 -10.49 4.69
N LEU A 170 -18.73 -9.29 4.82
CA LEU A 170 -19.34 -8.03 4.41
C LEU A 170 -19.64 -8.01 2.91
N ILE A 171 -18.66 -8.36 2.06
CA ILE A 171 -18.85 -8.39 0.59
C ILE A 171 -19.92 -9.40 0.20
N ILE A 172 -19.87 -10.61 0.76
CA ILE A 172 -20.86 -11.66 0.52
C ILE A 172 -22.25 -11.20 0.99
N GLY A 173 -22.35 -10.57 2.16
CA GLY A 173 -23.60 -10.04 2.72
C GLY A 173 -24.20 -8.92 1.87
N LEU A 174 -23.38 -8.00 1.34
CA LEU A 174 -23.81 -6.96 0.41
C LEU A 174 -24.31 -7.56 -0.91
N LEU A 175 -23.64 -8.61 -1.42
CA LEU A 175 -24.07 -9.31 -2.62
C LEU A 175 -25.38 -10.07 -2.39
N ALA A 176 -25.52 -10.75 -1.25
CA ALA A 176 -26.72 -11.46 -0.84
C ALA A 176 -27.91 -10.50 -0.72
N ARG A 177 -27.71 -9.33 -0.09
CA ARG A 177 -28.74 -8.28 0.03
C ARG A 177 -29.17 -7.73 -1.33
N ARG A 178 -28.22 -7.56 -2.27
CA ARG A 178 -28.53 -7.13 -3.64
C ARG A 178 -29.31 -8.19 -4.43
N ARG A 179 -29.03 -9.48 -4.21
CA ARG A 179 -29.70 -10.60 -4.88
C ARG A 179 -30.96 -11.10 -4.15
N ARG A 180 -31.24 -10.58 -2.96
CA ARG A 180 -32.33 -11.02 -2.06
C ARG A 180 -32.27 -12.52 -1.71
N CYS A 181 -31.07 -13.08 -1.57
CA CYS A 181 -30.86 -14.46 -1.12
C CYS A 181 -30.26 -14.50 0.29
N ARG A 182 -30.24 -15.68 0.92
CA ARG A 182 -29.59 -15.84 2.23
C ARG A 182 -28.07 -15.78 2.08
N LEU A 183 -27.37 -15.36 3.13
CA LEU A 183 -25.91 -15.26 3.14
C LEU A 183 -25.25 -16.62 2.85
N ALA A 184 -25.79 -17.71 3.43
CA ALA A 184 -25.30 -19.06 3.21
C ALA A 184 -25.41 -19.49 1.74
N ASP A 185 -26.51 -19.15 1.06
CA ASP A 185 -26.72 -19.48 -0.35
C ASP A 185 -25.73 -18.70 -1.24
N ALA A 186 -25.57 -17.41 -0.98
CA ALA A 186 -24.58 -16.58 -1.68
C ALA A 186 -23.14 -17.05 -1.47
N ALA A 187 -22.79 -17.46 -0.24
CA ALA A 187 -21.48 -18.02 0.07
C ALA A 187 -21.25 -19.34 -0.66
N ALA A 188 -22.24 -20.24 -0.67
CA ALA A 188 -22.17 -21.52 -1.36
C ALA A 188 -22.03 -21.34 -2.88
N GLU A 189 -22.80 -20.45 -3.50
CA GLU A 189 -22.69 -20.11 -4.93
C GLU A 189 -21.29 -19.59 -5.27
N ILE A 190 -20.76 -18.68 -4.45
CA ILE A 190 -19.41 -18.16 -4.62
C ILE A 190 -18.44 -19.31 -4.53
N LEU A 191 -18.47 -20.13 -3.47
CA LEU A 191 -17.58 -21.28 -3.29
C LEU A 191 -17.69 -22.33 -4.41
N ARG A 192 -18.84 -22.47 -5.08
CA ARG A 192 -18.99 -23.37 -6.22
C ARG A 192 -18.54 -22.76 -7.55
N ASN A 193 -18.26 -21.45 -7.58
CA ASN A 193 -18.06 -20.64 -8.79
C ASN A 193 -19.29 -20.62 -9.72
N ASP A 194 -20.50 -20.78 -9.17
CA ASP A 194 -21.76 -20.76 -9.93
C ASP A 194 -22.24 -19.32 -10.21
N THR A 195 -21.43 -18.31 -9.86
CA THR A 195 -21.72 -16.91 -10.09
C THR A 195 -21.19 -16.43 -11.44
N GLU A 196 -21.93 -15.55 -12.11
CA GLU A 196 -21.52 -14.92 -13.39
C GLU A 196 -20.12 -14.30 -13.33
N PHE A 197 -19.74 -13.74 -12.17
CA PHE A 197 -18.41 -13.22 -11.87
C PHE A 197 -17.65 -14.19 -10.97
N ARG A 198 -16.36 -14.42 -11.22
CA ARG A 198 -15.54 -15.31 -10.39
C ARG A 198 -15.07 -14.58 -9.13
N TRP A 199 -15.91 -14.58 -8.10
CA TRP A 199 -15.62 -13.90 -6.82
C TRP A 199 -14.61 -14.64 -5.93
N ARG A 200 -14.50 -15.98 -5.99
CA ARG A 200 -13.54 -16.71 -5.11
C ARG A 200 -12.10 -16.27 -5.34
N PRO A 201 -11.57 -16.21 -6.58
CA PRO A 201 -10.19 -15.77 -6.81
C PRO A 201 -9.96 -14.34 -6.31
N ALA A 202 -10.94 -13.44 -6.48
CA ALA A 202 -10.86 -12.08 -5.94
C ALA A 202 -10.80 -12.08 -4.40
N LEU A 203 -11.68 -12.82 -3.73
CA LEU A 203 -11.68 -12.90 -2.26
C LEU A 203 -10.42 -13.56 -1.70
N LEU A 204 -9.89 -14.58 -2.37
CA LEU A 204 -8.64 -15.23 -2.00
C LEU A 204 -7.44 -14.29 -2.19
N MET A 205 -7.36 -13.59 -3.33
CA MET A 205 -6.31 -12.60 -3.57
C MET A 205 -6.41 -11.43 -2.57
N MET A 206 -7.62 -10.98 -2.25
CA MET A 206 -7.86 -9.97 -1.22
C MET A 206 -7.36 -10.45 0.14
N GLY A 207 -7.60 -11.72 0.49
CA GLY A 207 -7.05 -12.33 1.69
C GLY A 207 -5.53 -12.35 1.69
N ALA A 208 -4.90 -12.76 0.59
CA ALA A 208 -3.45 -12.74 0.46
C ALA A 208 -2.87 -11.32 0.62
N CYS A 209 -3.44 -10.32 -0.03
CA CYS A 209 -3.03 -8.92 0.12
C CYS A 209 -3.19 -8.42 1.56
N VAL A 210 -4.35 -8.64 2.18
CA VAL A 210 -4.61 -8.22 3.58
C VAL A 210 -3.62 -8.88 4.52
N MET A 211 -3.36 -10.18 4.37
CA MET A 211 -2.39 -10.92 5.19
C MET A 211 -0.99 -10.31 5.08
N VAL A 212 -0.50 -10.10 3.85
CA VAL A 212 0.82 -9.50 3.62
C VAL A 212 0.87 -8.09 4.21
N ILE A 213 -0.14 -7.26 3.96
CA ILE A 213 -0.19 -5.89 4.48
C ILE A 213 -0.18 -5.90 6.02
N CYS A 214 -1.00 -6.71 6.68
CA CYS A 214 -1.05 -6.78 8.14
C CYS A 214 0.28 -7.25 8.74
N ILE A 215 0.91 -8.28 8.17
CA ILE A 215 2.20 -8.80 8.66
C ILE A 215 3.30 -7.75 8.48
N VAL A 216 3.40 -7.15 7.29
CA VAL A 216 4.40 -6.14 6.99
C VAL A 216 4.22 -4.91 7.88
N MET A 217 2.98 -4.41 8.02
CA MET A 217 2.69 -3.24 8.86
C MET A 217 2.95 -3.51 10.35
N ALA A 218 2.63 -4.70 10.85
CA ALA A 218 2.89 -5.03 12.25
C ALA A 218 4.39 -5.12 12.55
N LEU A 219 5.16 -5.75 11.64
CA LEU A 219 6.61 -5.85 11.77
C LEU A 219 7.30 -4.49 11.58
N SER A 220 6.70 -3.60 10.80
CA SER A 220 7.33 -2.32 10.46
C SER A 220 7.31 -1.28 11.59
N PHE A 221 6.62 -1.54 12.70
CA PHE A 221 6.70 -0.72 13.91
C PHE A 221 8.01 -0.91 14.68
N ASP A 222 8.56 -2.12 14.68
CA ASP A 222 9.75 -2.46 15.48
C ASP A 222 10.98 -2.72 14.61
N TYR A 223 10.79 -2.91 13.29
CA TYR A 223 11.85 -3.27 12.35
C TYR A 223 11.73 -2.54 11.02
N HIS A 224 12.88 -2.21 10.42
CA HIS A 224 12.95 -1.86 9.00
C HIS A 224 12.83 -3.12 8.15
N VAL A 225 11.61 -3.42 7.69
CA VAL A 225 11.26 -4.66 6.96
C VAL A 225 12.12 -4.83 5.70
N LEU A 226 12.39 -3.75 4.97
CA LEU A 226 13.25 -3.75 3.78
C LEU A 226 14.64 -3.11 4.03
N GLY A 227 14.93 -2.72 5.27
CA GLY A 227 16.13 -1.97 5.63
C GLY A 227 16.00 -0.47 5.36
N THR A 228 17.12 0.23 5.51
CA THR A 228 17.24 1.67 5.32
C THR A 228 18.26 2.02 4.23
N ASP A 229 18.10 3.19 3.62
CA ASP A 229 18.99 3.67 2.56
C ASP A 229 20.22 4.44 3.10
N LYS A 230 20.98 5.11 2.22
CA LYS A 230 22.18 5.90 2.64
C LYS A 230 21.87 7.03 3.59
N VAL A 231 20.69 7.65 3.45
CA VAL A 231 20.25 8.78 4.27
C VAL A 231 19.57 8.26 5.53
N GLY A 232 19.23 6.97 5.58
CA GLY A 232 18.60 6.31 6.71
C GLY A 232 17.09 6.29 6.63
N GLU A 233 16.51 6.67 5.49
CA GLU A 233 15.08 6.54 5.25
C GLU A 233 14.69 5.06 5.09
N ASP A 234 13.48 4.72 5.53
CA ASP A 234 12.93 3.38 5.41
C ASP A 234 12.61 3.02 3.94
N VAL A 235 13.20 1.92 3.45
CA VAL A 235 13.05 1.47 2.06
C VAL A 235 11.63 0.99 1.75
N LEU A 236 10.88 0.48 2.73
CA LEU A 236 9.46 0.12 2.57
C LEU A 236 8.62 1.38 2.32
N TYR A 237 8.87 2.45 3.07
CA TYR A 237 8.20 3.73 2.85
C TYR A 237 8.49 4.28 1.44
N GLN A 238 9.75 4.31 1.01
CA GLN A 238 10.12 4.73 -0.35
C GLN A 238 9.47 3.85 -1.43
N THR A 239 9.43 2.53 -1.21
CA THR A 239 8.80 1.58 -2.15
C THR A 239 7.31 1.87 -2.31
N LEU A 240 6.60 2.14 -1.21
CA LEU A 240 5.17 2.47 -1.26
C LEU A 240 4.91 3.83 -1.92
N LYS A 241 5.74 4.85 -1.67
CA LYS A 241 5.64 6.14 -2.39
C LYS A 241 5.90 6.01 -3.88
N SER A 242 6.77 5.09 -4.29
CA SER A 242 7.06 4.87 -5.72
C SER A 242 5.84 4.38 -6.53
N VAL A 243 4.82 3.82 -5.86
CA VAL A 243 3.59 3.34 -6.50
C VAL A 243 2.88 4.44 -7.29
N ARG A 244 2.80 5.65 -6.74
CA ARG A 244 2.17 6.78 -7.42
C ARG A 244 2.91 7.14 -8.71
N THR A 245 4.23 7.24 -8.66
CA THR A 245 5.06 7.51 -9.84
C THR A 245 4.89 6.42 -10.89
N GLY A 246 4.90 5.14 -10.48
CA GLY A 246 4.65 4.02 -11.38
C GLY A 246 3.27 4.05 -12.04
N LEU A 247 2.23 4.40 -11.28
CA LEU A 247 0.87 4.56 -11.80
C LEU A 247 0.79 5.69 -12.83
N VAL A 248 1.40 6.84 -12.55
CA VAL A 248 1.43 7.99 -13.49
C VAL A 248 2.15 7.62 -14.77
N ILE A 249 3.34 7.04 -14.68
CA ILE A 249 4.12 6.65 -15.87
C ILE A 249 3.35 5.62 -16.69
N GLY A 250 2.90 4.53 -16.07
CA GLY A 250 2.22 3.44 -16.78
C GLY A 250 0.91 3.89 -17.45
N THR A 251 0.08 4.66 -16.73
CA THR A 251 -1.20 5.13 -17.26
C THR A 251 -1.03 6.18 -18.35
N LEU A 252 -0.10 7.13 -18.19
CA LEU A 252 0.15 8.16 -19.19
C LEU A 252 0.70 7.55 -20.48
N THR A 253 1.65 6.62 -20.38
CA THR A 253 2.18 5.92 -21.56
C THR A 253 1.07 5.14 -22.26
N THR A 254 0.21 4.43 -21.52
CA THR A 254 -0.91 3.69 -22.12
C THR A 254 -1.89 4.63 -22.80
N LEU A 255 -2.26 5.73 -22.14
CA LEU A 255 -3.22 6.71 -22.67
C LEU A 255 -2.70 7.37 -23.95
N VAL A 256 -1.42 7.72 -23.99
CA VAL A 256 -0.80 8.39 -25.15
C VAL A 256 -0.54 7.40 -26.27
N MET A 257 0.00 6.22 -25.98
CA MET A 257 0.42 5.27 -27.02
C MET A 257 -0.74 4.49 -27.64
N LEU A 258 -1.80 4.18 -26.88
CA LEU A 258 -2.90 3.36 -27.38
C LEU A 258 -3.60 3.98 -28.62
N PRO A 259 -3.91 5.30 -28.67
CA PRO A 259 -4.45 5.92 -29.87
C PRO A 259 -3.53 5.80 -31.09
N PHE A 260 -2.22 6.04 -30.94
CA PHE A 260 -1.26 5.89 -32.04
C PHE A 260 -1.16 4.44 -32.51
N ALA A 261 -1.14 3.49 -31.57
CA ALA A 261 -1.11 2.06 -31.90
C ALA A 261 -2.36 1.64 -32.67
N ILE A 262 -3.55 2.09 -32.26
CA ILE A 262 -4.80 1.83 -32.97
C ILE A 262 -4.80 2.48 -34.35
N LEU A 263 -4.35 3.74 -34.46
CA LEU A 263 -4.32 4.47 -35.73
C LEU A 263 -3.35 3.80 -36.73
N LEU A 264 -2.14 3.47 -36.29
CA LEU A 264 -1.15 2.77 -37.11
C LEU A 264 -1.60 1.35 -37.46
N GLY A 265 -2.24 0.63 -36.52
CA GLY A 265 -2.81 -0.69 -36.77
C GLY A 265 -3.87 -0.65 -37.87
N ILE A 266 -4.82 0.30 -37.79
CA ILE A 266 -5.85 0.49 -38.82
C ILE A 266 -5.24 0.89 -40.17
N MET A 267 -4.18 1.70 -40.19
CA MET A 267 -3.48 2.05 -41.44
C MET A 267 -2.71 0.85 -42.05
N ALA A 268 -2.29 -0.11 -41.23
CA ALA A 268 -1.56 -1.29 -41.67
C ALA A 268 -2.47 -2.41 -42.24
N GLY A 269 -3.77 -2.40 -41.92
CA GLY A 269 -4.78 -3.35 -42.39
C GLY A 269 -5.27 -4.29 -41.28
#